data_AF-A0A2G8Y3G2-F1
#
_entry.id   AF-A0A2G8Y3G2-F1
#
_cell.length_a   1.000
_cell.length_b   1.000
_cell.length_c   1.000
_cell.angle_alpha   90.00
_cell.angle_beta   90.00
_cell.angle_gamma   90.00
#
_symmetry.space_group_name_H-M   'P 1'
#
loop_
_entity.id
_entity.type
_entity.pdbx_description
1 polymer ?
#
loop_
_entity_poly.entity_id
_entity_poly.type
_entity_poly.pdbx_seq_one_letter_code
_entity_poly.pdbx_strand_id
1 'polypeptide(L)'
;ILASDLTSGYTFRNCLLTHVDGQKVLNMKHLASLLGLPLPASSPSSAPSSVSSSPAESSEKKENDFVIFLLENKVQLVLERSKAESMQPFILKQHAIHSPTSEVL
;
A
#
# COMPACT_ATOMS: atom_id res chain seq x y z
N ILE A 1 9.81 -10.44 -0.71
CA ILE A 1 10.06 -9.48 0.38
C ILE A 1 11.56 -9.24 0.47
N LEU A 2 12.00 -7.97 0.57
CA LEU A 2 13.41 -7.63 0.79
C LEU A 2 13.72 -7.82 2.28
N ALA A 3 14.83 -8.50 2.59
CA ALA A 3 15.19 -8.86 3.96
C ALA A 3 15.74 -7.64 4.71
N SER A 4 15.09 -7.28 5.81
CA SER A 4 15.45 -6.19 6.71
C SER A 4 14.89 -6.49 8.10
N ASP A 5 15.32 -5.75 9.12
CA ASP A 5 14.78 -5.91 10.49
C ASP A 5 13.26 -5.74 10.54
N LEU A 6 12.70 -4.85 9.70
CA LEU A 6 11.26 -4.60 9.57
C LEU A 6 10.49 -5.81 9.03
N THR A 7 11.14 -6.60 8.17
CA THR A 7 10.51 -7.71 7.45
C THR A 7 10.89 -9.08 7.99
N SER A 8 11.53 -9.12 9.16
CA SER A 8 11.89 -10.36 9.85
C SER A 8 10.63 -11.20 10.15
N GLY A 9 10.70 -12.49 9.83
CA GLY A 9 9.56 -13.40 9.96
C GLY A 9 8.59 -13.40 8.76
N TYR A 10 8.72 -12.47 7.81
CA TYR A 10 7.88 -12.45 6.61
C TYR A 10 8.61 -13.05 5.40
N THR A 11 8.32 -14.33 5.10
CA THR A 11 8.97 -15.09 4.01
C THR A 11 8.10 -15.24 2.75
N PHE A 12 7.06 -14.43 2.59
CA PHE A 12 6.11 -14.55 1.48
C PHE A 12 6.76 -14.30 0.11
N ARG A 13 6.40 -15.16 -0.85
CA ARG A 13 6.83 -15.08 -2.25
C ARG A 13 5.65 -15.42 -3.16
N ASN A 14 5.47 -14.62 -4.21
CA ASN A 14 4.45 -14.83 -5.25
C ASN A 14 3.03 -15.00 -4.70
N CYS A 15 2.70 -14.27 -3.63
CA CYS A 15 1.38 -14.32 -2.99
C CYS A 15 0.47 -13.22 -3.54
N LEU A 16 -0.80 -13.54 -3.77
CA LEU A 16 -1.81 -12.56 -4.15
C LEU A 16 -2.24 -11.71 -2.93
N LEU A 17 -2.14 -10.40 -3.08
CA LEU A 17 -2.67 -9.42 -2.12
C LEU A 17 -4.14 -9.15 -2.42
N THR A 18 -5.02 -9.36 -1.45
CA THR A 18 -6.47 -9.22 -1.61
C THR A 18 -7.00 -7.92 -1.01
N HIS A 19 -6.52 -7.52 0.18
CA HIS A 19 -6.98 -6.33 0.88
C HIS A 19 -5.83 -5.58 1.55
N VAL A 20 -5.99 -4.27 1.72
CA VAL A 20 -5.14 -3.39 2.54
C VAL A 20 -6.02 -2.60 3.48
N ASP A 21 -5.75 -2.66 4.78
CA ASP A 21 -6.54 -1.99 5.83
C ASP A 21 -8.06 -2.27 5.68
N GLY A 22 -8.41 -3.52 5.34
CA GLY A 22 -9.79 -3.96 5.09
C GLY A 22 -10.36 -3.61 3.71
N GLN A 23 -9.68 -2.77 2.91
CA GLN A 23 -10.14 -2.38 1.58
C GLN A 23 -9.62 -3.32 0.49
N LYS A 24 -10.50 -3.77 -0.40
CA LYS A 24 -10.14 -4.68 -1.50
C LYS A 24 -9.19 -4.00 -2.50
N VAL A 25 -8.11 -4.70 -2.86
CA VAL A 25 -7.16 -4.22 -3.87
C VAL A 25 -7.62 -4.66 -5.26
N LEU A 26 -7.71 -3.70 -6.19
CA LEU A 26 -8.14 -3.96 -7.58
C LEU A 26 -6.94 -4.12 -8.52
N ASN A 27 -5.94 -3.25 -8.38
CA ASN A 27 -4.74 -3.19 -9.21
C ASN A 27 -3.61 -2.43 -8.49
N MET A 28 -2.44 -2.34 -9.12
CA MET A 28 -1.27 -1.66 -8.55
C MET A 28 -1.43 -0.14 -8.38
N LYS A 29 -2.15 0.55 -9.29
CA LYS A 29 -2.47 1.98 -9.12
C LYS A 29 -3.35 2.22 -7.91
N HIS A 30 -4.38 1.39 -7.74
CA HIS A 30 -5.28 1.43 -6.61
C HIS A 30 -4.53 1.18 -5.31
N LEU A 31 -3.64 0.18 -5.28
CA LEU A 31 -2.77 -0.09 -4.14
C LEU A 31 -1.88 1.11 -3.79
N ALA A 32 -1.24 1.72 -4.78
CA ALA A 32 -0.40 2.92 -4.58
C ALA A 32 -1.22 4.07 -3.97
N SER A 33 -2.45 4.29 -4.47
CA SER A 33 -3.36 5.29 -3.91
C SER A 33 -3.77 5.00 -2.46
N LEU A 34 -4.01 3.73 -2.12
CA LEU A 34 -4.35 3.32 -0.73
C LEU A 34 -3.18 3.56 0.23
N LEU A 35 -1.94 3.40 -0.25
CA LEU A 35 -0.72 3.64 0.52
C LEU A 35 -0.26 5.10 0.52
N GLY A 36 -0.99 6.01 -0.16
CA GLY A 36 -0.62 7.41 -0.26
C GLY A 36 0.63 7.69 -1.10
N LEU A 37 1.02 6.75 -1.97
CA LEU A 37 2.18 6.91 -2.84
C LEU A 37 1.87 7.89 -3.99
N PRO A 38 2.83 8.77 -4.36
CA PRO A 38 2.63 9.69 -5.46
C PRO A 38 2.50 8.92 -6.77
N LEU A 39 1.34 9.01 -7.41
CA LEU A 39 1.12 8.47 -8.76
C LEU A 39 1.62 9.48 -9.80
N PRO A 40 2.28 9.05 -10.87
CA PRO A 40 2.56 9.92 -12.01
C PRO A 40 1.21 10.41 -12.57
N ALA A 41 0.98 11.72 -12.50
CA ALA A 41 -0.25 12.35 -12.95
C ALA A 41 -0.45 12.07 -14.45
N SER A 42 -1.36 11.15 -14.77
CA SER A 42 -1.97 11.14 -16.09
C SER A 42 -2.82 12.41 -16.18
N SER A 43 -2.61 13.18 -17.26
CA SER A 43 -3.10 14.53 -17.53
C SER A 43 -4.51 14.87 -17.02
N PRO A 44 -4.77 16.12 -16.58
CA PRO A 44 -6.10 16.53 -16.13
C PRO A 44 -7.01 16.68 -17.36
N SER A 45 -7.95 15.75 -17.56
CA SER A 45 -9.08 15.95 -18.47
C SER A 45 -10.36 16.14 -17.67
N SER A 46 -10.98 17.29 -17.91
CA SER A 46 -12.07 17.89 -17.16
C SER A 46 -13.42 17.14 -17.23
N ALA A 47 -14.13 17.20 -16.09
CA ALA A 47 -15.59 17.30 -15.89
C ALA A 47 -16.50 16.04 -16.00
N PRO A 48 -17.74 16.05 -15.46
CA PRO A 48 -18.23 16.58 -14.16
C PRO A 48 -19.18 15.60 -13.38
N SER A 49 -19.57 16.02 -12.17
CA SER A 49 -20.87 15.81 -11.49
C SER A 49 -21.29 14.46 -10.85
N SER A 50 -21.53 14.56 -9.53
CA SER A 50 -22.82 14.24 -8.84
C SER A 50 -23.15 12.81 -8.36
N VAL A 51 -23.11 12.67 -7.03
CA VAL A 51 -24.01 11.99 -6.07
C VAL A 51 -24.75 10.70 -6.45
N SER A 52 -24.52 9.64 -5.67
CA SER A 52 -25.57 8.81 -5.08
C SER A 52 -25.03 7.84 -4.03
N SER A 53 -25.86 7.66 -3.02
CA SER A 53 -25.64 7.18 -1.66
C SER A 53 -25.81 5.67 -1.52
N SER A 54 -25.08 5.05 -0.58
CA SER A 54 -25.52 3.91 0.23
C SER A 54 -24.54 3.66 1.39
N PRO A 55 -25.00 3.11 2.54
CA PRO A 55 -24.36 3.24 3.84
C PRO A 55 -23.59 1.98 4.24
N ALA A 56 -22.38 2.13 4.79
CA ALA A 56 -21.78 1.14 5.68
C ALA A 56 -20.57 1.76 6.42
N GLU A 57 -20.69 1.78 7.74
CA GLU A 57 -19.64 1.89 8.75
C GLU A 57 -18.59 3.01 8.62
N SER A 58 -18.89 4.07 9.38
CA SER A 58 -17.93 4.86 10.15
C SER A 58 -16.74 4.02 10.65
N SER A 59 -15.62 4.09 9.93
CA SER A 59 -14.30 3.83 10.49
C SER A 59 -13.59 5.17 10.57
N GLU A 60 -13.47 5.68 11.78
CA GLU A 60 -12.67 6.85 12.11
C GLU A 60 -11.37 6.83 11.31
N LYS A 61 -11.01 7.93 10.65
CA LYS A 61 -9.62 8.19 10.23
C LYS A 61 -8.77 8.39 11.48
N LYS A 62 -8.61 7.35 12.30
CA LYS A 62 -7.38 7.21 13.07
C LYS A 62 -6.30 7.01 12.02
N GLU A 63 -5.28 7.86 12.03
CA GLU A 63 -4.00 7.47 11.46
C GLU A 63 -3.64 6.14 12.12
N ASN A 64 -3.86 5.05 11.40
CA ASN A 64 -3.49 3.75 11.90
C ASN A 64 -1.97 3.71 11.85
N ASP A 65 -1.33 3.61 13.01
CA ASP A 65 0.12 3.41 13.12
C ASP A 65 0.60 2.18 12.34
N PHE A 66 -0.35 1.29 11.99
CA PHE A 66 -0.10 0.07 11.24
C PHE A 66 -0.74 0.10 9.86
N VAL A 67 -0.12 -0.63 8.95
CA VAL A 67 -0.69 -1.02 7.66
C VAL A 67 -0.83 -2.54 7.63
N ILE A 68 -2.01 -3.02 7.28
CA ILE A 68 -2.37 -4.44 7.28
C ILE A 68 -2.61 -4.91 5.85
N PHE A 69 -1.85 -5.90 5.42
CA PHE A 69 -1.95 -6.54 4.11
C PHE A 69 -2.56 -7.94 4.26
N LEU A 70 -3.70 -8.20 3.62
CA LEU A 70 -4.36 -9.51 3.62
C LEU A 70 -4.02 -10.29 2.34
N LEU A 71 -3.35 -11.43 2.49
CA LEU A 71 -2.98 -12.33 1.41
C LEU A 71 -4.04 -13.44 1.18
N GLU A 72 -3.99 -14.11 0.03
CA GLU A 72 -4.95 -15.12 -0.44
C GLU A 72 -5.29 -16.23 0.58
N ASN A 73 -4.33 -16.68 1.37
CA ASN A 73 -4.50 -17.73 2.38
C ASN A 73 -5.05 -17.21 3.72
N LYS A 74 -5.72 -16.05 3.73
CA LYS A 74 -6.11 -15.32 4.95
C LYS A 74 -4.94 -14.97 5.88
N VAL A 75 -3.72 -14.97 5.34
CA VAL A 75 -2.53 -14.56 6.07
C VAL A 75 -2.49 -13.05 6.10
N GLN A 76 -2.21 -12.48 7.28
CA GLN A 76 -2.07 -11.05 7.47
C GLN A 76 -0.61 -10.70 7.68
N LEU A 77 -0.14 -9.68 6.96
CA LEU A 77 1.15 -9.05 7.17
C LEU A 77 0.88 -7.66 7.73
N VAL A 78 1.48 -7.35 8.87
CA VAL A 78 1.28 -6.08 9.58
C VAL A 78 2.60 -5.36 9.69
N LEU A 79 2.66 -4.12 9.21
CA LEU A 79 3.84 -3.26 9.34
C LEU A 79 3.47 -1.98 10.07
N GLU A 80 4.38 -1.48 10.89
CA GLU A 80 4.27 -0.15 11.49
C GLU A 80 4.71 0.90 10.46
N ARG A 81 3.85 1.89 10.18
CA ARG A 81 4.04 2.88 9.12
C ARG A 81 5.28 3.73 9.35
N SER A 82 5.43 4.30 10.55
CA SER A 82 6.57 5.17 10.86
C SER A 82 7.92 4.45 10.73
N LYS A 83 8.00 3.18 11.17
CA LYS A 83 9.21 2.37 10.99
C LYS A 83 9.44 2.02 9.53
N ALA A 84 8.39 1.70 8.78
CA ALA A 84 8.50 1.40 7.36
C ALA A 84 9.05 2.59 6.57
N GLU A 85 8.53 3.79 6.80
CA GLU A 85 9.00 5.02 6.15
C GLU A 85 10.44 5.36 6.52
N SER A 86 10.81 5.23 7.80
CA SER A 86 12.17 5.49 8.26
C SER A 86 13.18 4.50 7.67
N MET A 87 12.82 3.22 7.55
CA MET A 87 13.70 2.17 7.04
C MET A 87 13.77 2.08 5.52
N GLN A 88 12.74 2.53 4.81
CA GLN A 88 12.66 2.48 3.35
C GLN A 88 13.95 2.94 2.63
N PRO A 89 14.54 4.12 2.90
CA PRO A 89 15.74 4.56 2.18
C PRO A 89 16.94 3.62 2.40
N PHE A 90 17.06 3.03 3.59
CA PHE A 90 18.13 2.07 3.90
C PHE A 90 17.94 0.76 3.15
N ILE A 91 16.70 0.25 3.08
CA ILE A 91 16.37 -0.97 2.34
C ILE A 91 16.64 -0.79 0.84
N LEU A 92 16.22 0.33 0.26
CA LEU A 92 16.47 0.63 -1.16
C LEU A 92 17.97 0.69 -1.46
N LYS A 93 18.75 1.37 -0.61
CA LYS A 93 20.21 1.47 -0.74
C LYS A 93 20.90 0.11 -0.64
N GLN A 94 20.52 -0.71 0.34
CA GLN A 94 21.09 -2.05 0.55
C GLN A 94 20.87 -2.97 -0.66
N HIS A 95 19.74 -2.83 -1.34
CA HIS A 95 19.37 -3.65 -2.49
C HIS A 95 19.65 -2.99 -3.85
N ALA A 96 20.36 -1.86 -3.88
CA ALA A 96 20.68 -1.10 -5.10
C ALA A 96 19.44 -0.74 -5.96
N ILE A 97 18.33 -0.38 -5.30
CA ILE A 97 17.09 0.04 -5.94
C ILE A 97 17.05 1.56 -5.99
N HIS A 98 16.89 2.12 -7.19
CA HIS A 98 16.97 3.57 -7.43
C HIS A 98 15.69 4.33 -7.02
N SER A 99 14.52 3.69 -7.15
CA SER A 99 13.21 4.30 -6.85
C SER A 99 12.27 3.29 -6.18
N PRO A 100 11.46 3.70 -5.18
CA PRO A 100 10.45 2.84 -4.56
C PRO A 100 9.28 2.49 -5.50
N THR A 101 9.02 3.32 -6.52
CA THR A 101 7.94 3.14 -7.49
C THR A 101 8.47 3.16 -8.92
N SER A 102 7.73 2.51 -9.82
CA SER A 102 7.94 2.60 -11.26
C SER A 102 7.44 3.95 -11.79
N GLU A 103 8.14 4.55 -12.75
CA GLU A 103 7.65 5.72 -13.49
C GLU A 103 6.43 5.38 -14.36
N VAL A 104 6.33 4.11 -14.77
CA VAL A 104 5.20 3.56 -15.52
C VAL A 104 4.34 2.79 -14.52
N LEU A 105 3.42 3.48 -13.85
CA LEU A 105 2.34 2.86 -13.10
C LEU A 105 1.04 2.96 -13.88
#